data_AF-A0A7S1BS89-F1
#
_entry.id   AF-A0A7S1BS89-F1
#
_cell.length_a   1.000
_cell.length_b   1.000
_cell.length_c   1.000
_cell.angle_alpha   90.00
_cell.angle_beta   90.00
_cell.angle_gamma   90.00
#
_symmetry.space_group_name_H-M   'P 1'
#
loop_
_entity.id
_entity.type
_entity.pdbx_description
1 polymer ?
#
loop_
_entity_poly.entity_id
_entity_poly.type
_entity_poly.pdbx_seq_one_letter_code
_entity_poly.pdbx_strand_id
1 'polypeptide(L)'
;INIQHVLAQKYNLKEKCQENMIASNRKLLSLISILFFSVAFDSTWALPDCDSKRPNQPSWASAYRTLYIPSFMIKEDDITQESWSKALCCVYTHVESSKSRRPSLKAYDGSISQIKKSNMIAAAKTSMKNICAMPMGKEDCRKQKACIDATTCMDVSKFTLNKKNKNLRIC
;
A
#
# COMPACT_ATOMS: atom_id res chain seq x y z
N ILE A 1 -23.09 22.37 -5.75
CA ILE A 1 -22.67 20.97 -5.48
C ILE A 1 -23.16 20.63 -4.08
N ASN A 2 -24.03 19.63 -3.92
CA ASN A 2 -24.58 19.29 -2.61
C ASN A 2 -23.57 18.45 -1.81
N ILE A 3 -23.01 19.04 -0.74
CA ILE A 3 -21.94 18.46 0.08
C ILE A 3 -22.42 17.17 0.78
N GLN A 4 -23.69 17.11 1.19
CA GLN A 4 -24.28 15.94 1.85
C GLN A 4 -24.28 14.70 0.93
N HIS A 5 -24.54 14.90 -0.36
CA HIS A 5 -24.50 13.81 -1.34
C HIS A 5 -23.08 13.28 -1.57
N VAL A 6 -22.07 14.15 -1.54
CA VAL A 6 -20.66 13.75 -1.67
C VAL A 6 -20.20 12.97 -0.45
N LEU A 7 -20.63 13.36 0.76
CA LEU A 7 -20.31 12.65 1.99
C LEU A 7 -20.97 11.26 2.02
N ALA A 8 -22.25 11.16 1.69
CA ALA A 8 -22.96 9.87 1.63
C ALA A 8 -22.32 8.90 0.63
N GLN A 9 -21.87 9.40 -0.53
CA GLN A 9 -21.13 8.58 -1.50
C GLN A 9 -19.79 8.08 -0.96
N LYS A 10 -19.06 8.89 -0.18
CA LYS A 10 -17.81 8.46 0.47
C LYS A 10 -18.03 7.36 1.51
N TYR A 11 -19.11 7.45 2.31
CA TYR A 11 -19.44 6.44 3.31
C TYR A 11 -19.75 5.07 2.68
N ASN A 12 -20.66 5.03 1.70
CA ASN A 12 -21.02 3.79 0.99
C ASN A 12 -19.83 3.16 0.25
N LEU A 13 -18.84 3.96 -0.14
CA LEU A 13 -17.67 3.45 -0.84
C LEU A 13 -16.64 2.82 0.10
N LYS A 14 -16.52 3.35 1.33
CA LYS A 14 -15.70 2.75 2.38
C LYS A 14 -16.20 1.34 2.69
N GLU A 15 -17.52 1.16 2.79
CA GLU A 15 -18.14 -0.15 3.02
C GLU A 15 -17.84 -1.15 1.88
N LYS A 16 -17.99 -0.75 0.61
CA LYS A 16 -17.72 -1.66 -0.53
C LYS A 16 -16.25 -2.06 -0.66
N CYS A 17 -15.30 -1.19 -0.32
CA CYS A 17 -13.88 -1.56 -0.28
C CYS A 17 -13.58 -2.55 0.87
N GLN A 18 -14.26 -2.40 2.02
CA GLN A 18 -14.13 -3.33 3.14
C GLN A 18 -14.72 -4.72 2.82
N GLU A 19 -15.85 -4.79 2.12
CA GLU A 19 -16.47 -6.07 1.71
C GLU A 19 -15.54 -6.90 0.81
N ASN A 20 -14.81 -6.26 -0.10
CA ASN A 20 -13.87 -6.94 -1.00
C ASN A 20 -12.62 -7.47 -0.27
N MET A 21 -12.18 -6.81 0.81
CA MET A 21 -11.11 -7.34 1.66
C MET A 21 -11.55 -8.58 2.44
N ILE A 22 -12.79 -8.62 2.92
CA ILE A 22 -13.33 -9.76 3.69
C ILE A 22 -13.53 -10.99 2.80
N ALA A 23 -13.86 -10.82 1.52
CA ALA A 23 -14.06 -11.92 0.58
C ALA A 23 -12.77 -12.73 0.30
N SER A 24 -11.59 -12.13 0.43
CA SER A 24 -10.30 -12.81 0.20
C SER A 24 -9.93 -13.80 1.31
N ASN A 25 -10.49 -13.68 2.52
CA ASN A 25 -10.16 -14.51 3.68
C ASN A 25 -11.15 -15.66 3.94
N ARG A 26 -12.20 -15.83 3.13
CA ARG A 26 -13.23 -16.86 3.37
C ARG A 26 -12.89 -18.28 2.90
N LYS A 27 -11.75 -18.49 2.22
CA LYS A 27 -11.36 -19.85 1.78
C LYS A 27 -10.52 -20.64 2.79
N LEU A 28 -10.19 -20.08 3.95
CA LEU A 28 -9.23 -20.70 4.88
C LEU A 28 -9.70 -20.80 6.33
N LEU A 29 -11.00 -20.87 6.59
CA LEU A 29 -11.54 -21.07 7.94
C LEU A 29 -12.65 -22.12 7.93
N SER A 30 -12.22 -23.38 7.81
CA SER A 30 -12.97 -24.50 8.34
C SER A 30 -11.95 -25.39 9.03
N LEU A 31 -12.12 -25.60 10.34
CA LEU A 31 -11.34 -26.46 11.23
C LEU A 31 -10.14 -25.81 11.96
N ILE A 32 -10.38 -24.92 12.93
CA ILE A 32 -9.50 -24.84 14.12
C ILE A 32 -10.36 -24.59 15.38
N SER A 33 -10.46 -25.61 16.22
CA SER A 33 -11.00 -25.52 17.59
C SER A 33 -9.99 -24.85 18.52
N ILE A 34 -10.38 -23.66 18.97
CA ILE A 34 -10.08 -22.95 20.22
C ILE A 34 -8.97 -23.55 21.13
N LEU A 35 -7.79 -22.92 21.11
CA LEU A 35 -6.95 -22.72 22.30
C LEU A 35 -6.88 -21.21 22.54
N PHE A 36 -7.42 -20.75 23.67
CA PHE A 36 -7.34 -19.35 24.12
C PHE A 36 -5.89 -19.04 24.56
N PHE A 37 -5.03 -18.75 23.58
CA PHE A 37 -3.78 -18.05 23.84
C PHE A 37 -4.11 -16.56 23.96
N SER A 38 -3.99 -16.01 25.16
CA SER A 38 -4.02 -14.56 25.40
C SER A 38 -2.78 -13.94 24.78
N VAL A 39 -2.80 -13.73 23.47
CA VAL A 39 -1.86 -12.84 22.79
C VAL A 39 -2.25 -11.41 23.17
N ALA A 40 -1.50 -10.84 24.10
CA ALA A 40 -1.47 -9.40 24.27
C ALA A 40 -0.93 -8.83 22.95
N PHE A 41 -1.84 -8.42 22.06
CA PHE A 41 -1.48 -7.63 20.90
C PHE A 41 -1.07 -6.27 21.42
N ASP A 42 0.22 -6.13 21.70
CA ASP A 42 0.86 -4.84 21.83
C ASP A 42 0.70 -4.18 20.45
N SER A 43 -0.29 -3.30 20.30
CA SER A 43 -0.50 -2.51 19.10
C SER A 43 0.61 -1.46 19.05
N THR A 44 1.83 -1.92 18.79
CA THR A 44 2.95 -1.05 18.53
C THR A 44 2.64 -0.32 17.23
N TRP A 45 2.68 1.00 17.30
CA TRP A 45 2.42 1.93 16.22
C TRP A 45 3.44 1.73 15.10
N ALA A 46 3.13 0.81 14.19
CA ALA A 46 4.04 0.39 13.14
C ALA A 46 3.33 0.43 11.79
N LEU A 47 4.10 0.80 10.77
CA LEU A 47 3.71 0.56 9.38
C LEU A 47 3.37 -0.92 9.20
N PRO A 48 2.40 -1.28 8.35
CA PRO A 48 2.02 -2.67 8.19
C PRO A 48 3.23 -3.50 7.74
N ASP A 49 3.42 -4.65 8.39
CA ASP A 49 4.47 -5.60 8.01
C ASP A 49 4.29 -6.04 6.56
N CYS A 50 5.42 -6.26 5.90
CA CYS A 50 5.49 -6.75 4.53
C CYS A 50 6.53 -7.86 4.46
N ASP A 51 6.09 -9.08 4.16
CA ASP A 51 6.95 -10.25 4.00
C ASP A 51 7.25 -10.59 2.53
N SER A 52 6.70 -9.80 1.60
CA SER A 52 6.81 -10.04 0.18
C SER A 52 8.27 -10.04 -0.31
N LYS A 53 8.57 -11.00 -1.18
CA LYS A 53 9.89 -11.20 -1.80
C LYS A 53 9.69 -11.39 -3.30
N ARG A 54 10.51 -10.71 -4.10
CA ARG A 54 10.52 -10.88 -5.55
C ARG A 54 11.04 -12.29 -5.86
N PRO A 55 10.34 -13.10 -6.66
CA PRO A 55 10.81 -14.43 -7.03
C PRO A 55 11.95 -14.36 -8.06
N ASN A 56 12.80 -15.39 -8.09
CA ASN A 56 13.84 -15.62 -9.10
C ASN A 56 14.83 -14.44 -9.25
N GLN A 57 15.18 -13.79 -8.14
CA GLN A 57 16.17 -12.74 -8.11
C GLN A 57 17.60 -13.30 -8.29
N PRO A 58 18.48 -12.60 -9.01
CA PRO A 58 19.89 -12.99 -9.12
C PRO A 58 20.59 -12.86 -7.75
N SER A 59 21.70 -13.57 -7.56
CA SER A 59 22.44 -13.64 -6.29
C SER A 59 22.96 -12.29 -5.79
N TRP A 60 23.20 -11.34 -6.68
CA TRP A 60 23.65 -9.98 -6.33
C TRP A 60 22.50 -9.08 -5.85
N ALA A 61 21.24 -9.45 -6.11
CA ALA A 61 20.07 -8.63 -5.82
C ALA A 61 19.43 -9.00 -4.48
N SER A 62 19.05 -7.98 -3.70
CA SER A 62 18.15 -8.16 -2.56
C SER A 62 16.79 -8.68 -3.02
N ALA A 63 16.08 -9.42 -2.16
CA ALA A 63 14.75 -9.96 -2.48
C ALA A 63 13.65 -8.88 -2.51
N TYR A 64 13.87 -7.73 -1.88
CA TYR A 64 12.94 -6.60 -1.80
C TYR A 64 13.69 -5.28 -1.92
N ARG A 65 12.94 -4.21 -2.21
CA ARG A 65 13.37 -2.81 -2.08
C ARG A 65 12.90 -2.28 -0.74
N THR A 66 13.49 -1.18 -0.25
CA THR A 66 13.01 -0.51 0.97
C THR A 66 12.81 0.97 0.73
N LEU A 67 11.59 1.46 0.99
CA LEU A 67 11.26 2.87 1.08
C LEU A 67 11.41 3.31 2.54
N TYR A 68 12.47 4.06 2.83
CA TYR A 68 12.68 4.68 4.12
C TYR A 68 11.88 5.98 4.21
N ILE A 69 11.03 6.08 5.22
CA ILE A 69 10.20 7.25 5.51
C ILE A 69 10.66 7.86 6.85
N PRO A 70 10.95 9.18 6.90
CA PRO A 70 11.24 9.84 8.16
C PRO A 70 10.11 9.63 9.18
N SER A 71 10.41 9.25 10.41
CA SER A 71 9.38 8.92 11.41
C SER A 71 8.36 10.05 11.61
N PHE A 72 8.78 11.32 11.50
CA PHE A 72 7.87 12.47 11.62
C PHE A 72 6.86 12.60 10.45
N MET A 73 7.02 11.85 9.36
CA MET A 73 6.07 11.81 8.24
C MET A 73 5.02 10.70 8.39
N ILE A 74 5.23 9.76 9.31
CA ILE A 74 4.32 8.65 9.59
C ILE A 74 3.27 9.15 10.56
N LYS A 75 2.00 8.88 10.26
CA LYS A 75 0.87 9.20 11.13
C LYS A 75 0.21 7.92 11.58
N GLU A 76 -0.06 7.84 12.88
CA GLU A 76 -0.83 6.75 13.48
C GLU A 76 -2.24 6.70 12.89
N ASP A 77 -2.75 5.48 12.72
CA ASP A 77 -4.11 5.16 12.23
C ASP A 77 -4.51 5.81 10.89
N ASP A 78 -3.53 6.24 10.08
CA ASP A 78 -3.79 6.76 8.73
C ASP A 78 -3.96 5.61 7.75
N ILE A 79 -5.23 5.22 7.54
CA ILE A 79 -5.66 4.19 6.58
C ILE A 79 -5.09 4.41 5.16
N THR A 80 -4.79 5.66 4.79
CA THR A 80 -4.20 5.97 3.48
C THR A 80 -2.72 5.60 3.46
N GLN A 81 -2.00 5.80 4.57
CA GLN A 81 -0.59 5.40 4.69
C GLN A 81 -0.47 3.88 4.70
N GLU A 82 -1.34 3.20 5.43
CA GLU A 82 -1.43 1.74 5.43
C GLU A 82 -1.71 1.19 4.03
N SER A 83 -2.71 1.74 3.33
CA SER A 83 -3.07 1.41 1.95
C SER A 83 -1.88 1.53 0.99
N TRP A 84 -1.12 2.63 1.05
CA TRP A 84 0.04 2.84 0.18
C TRP A 84 1.24 1.98 0.56
N SER A 85 1.44 1.66 1.84
CA SER A 85 2.46 0.69 2.27
C SER A 85 2.14 -0.71 1.75
N LYS A 86 0.88 -1.14 1.85
CA LYS A 86 0.42 -2.42 1.27
C LYS A 86 0.56 -2.44 -0.25
N ALA A 87 0.26 -1.34 -0.92
CA ALA A 87 0.45 -1.22 -2.37
C ALA A 87 1.91 -1.39 -2.79
N LEU A 88 2.85 -0.77 -2.07
CA LEU A 88 4.29 -0.96 -2.28
C LEU A 88 4.72 -2.40 -1.97
N CYS A 89 4.13 -3.02 -0.95
CA CYS A 89 4.36 -4.43 -0.65
C CYS A 89 3.96 -5.34 -1.83
N CYS A 90 2.88 -5.03 -2.56
CA CYS A 90 2.52 -5.79 -3.77
C CYS A 90 3.64 -5.86 -4.80
N VAL A 91 4.54 -4.86 -4.84
CA VAL A 91 5.69 -4.79 -5.77
C VAL A 91 7.02 -4.96 -5.04
N TYR A 92 7.01 -5.79 -4.00
CA TYR A 92 8.20 -6.22 -3.27
C TYR A 92 9.02 -5.04 -2.71
N THR A 93 8.31 -4.02 -2.22
CA THR A 93 8.90 -2.81 -1.65
C THR A 93 8.39 -2.62 -0.24
N HIS A 94 9.28 -2.77 0.74
CA HIS A 94 8.98 -2.61 2.14
C HIS A 94 8.99 -1.13 2.51
N VAL A 95 8.19 -0.72 3.49
CA VAL A 95 8.20 0.65 4.00
C VAL A 95 8.68 0.61 5.44
N GLU A 96 9.75 1.34 5.73
CA GLU A 96 10.36 1.36 7.05
C GLU A 96 10.51 2.80 7.55
N SER A 97 10.38 2.97 8.86
CA SER A 97 10.69 4.24 9.50
C SER A 97 12.21 4.51 9.45
N SER A 98 12.59 5.78 9.39
CA SER A 98 13.99 6.20 9.36
C SER A 98 14.20 7.47 10.18
N LYS A 99 15.40 7.61 10.74
CA LYS A 99 15.85 8.84 11.42
C LYS A 99 16.32 9.92 10.43
N SER A 100 16.39 9.62 9.13
CA SER A 100 16.72 10.58 8.08
C SER A 100 15.70 11.72 8.02
N ARG A 101 16.13 12.91 7.58
CA ARG A 101 15.22 14.05 7.35
C ARG A 101 14.44 13.97 6.04
N ARG A 102 14.82 13.07 5.14
CA ARG A 102 14.21 12.93 3.81
C ARG A 102 13.93 11.47 3.50
N PRO A 103 12.80 11.17 2.82
CA PRO A 103 12.51 9.84 2.37
C PRO A 103 13.51 9.40 1.30
N SER A 104 13.82 8.11 1.26
CA SER A 104 14.73 7.52 0.28
C SER A 104 14.29 6.12 -0.09
N LEU A 105 14.62 5.71 -1.32
CA LEU A 105 14.36 4.37 -1.83
C LEU A 105 15.68 3.64 -2.04
N LYS A 106 15.85 2.52 -1.36
CA LYS A 106 16.91 1.53 -1.60
C LYS A 106 16.43 0.51 -2.62
N ALA A 107 17.13 0.40 -3.74
CA ALA A 107 16.83 -0.56 -4.80
C ALA A 107 17.43 -1.96 -4.52
N TYR A 108 17.19 -2.91 -5.42
CA TYR A 108 17.64 -4.30 -5.27
C TYR A 108 19.16 -4.46 -5.23
N ASP A 109 19.89 -3.64 -5.97
CA ASP A 109 21.36 -3.57 -5.97
C ASP A 109 21.93 -2.86 -4.73
N GLY A 110 21.06 -2.38 -3.84
CA GLY A 110 21.44 -1.61 -2.66
C GLY A 110 21.67 -0.12 -2.92
N SER A 111 21.57 0.36 -4.16
CA SER A 111 21.66 1.79 -4.47
C SER A 111 20.53 2.57 -3.79
N ILE A 112 20.83 3.77 -3.30
CA ILE A 112 19.88 4.61 -2.55
C ILE A 112 19.63 5.90 -3.31
N SER A 113 18.35 6.23 -3.53
CA SER A 113 17.92 7.48 -4.15
C SER A 113 17.05 8.30 -3.19
N GLN A 114 17.32 9.60 -3.08
CA GLN A 114 16.49 10.50 -2.26
C GLN A 114 15.20 10.88 -2.98
N ILE A 115 14.09 10.91 -2.23
CA ILE A 115 12.78 11.32 -2.73
C ILE A 115 12.49 12.73 -2.23
N LYS A 116 12.28 13.65 -3.17
CA LYS A 116 11.98 15.06 -2.88
C LYS A 116 10.49 15.26 -2.56
N LYS A 117 10.02 14.71 -1.44
CA LYS A 117 8.63 14.83 -0.95
C LYS A 117 8.60 15.08 0.57
N SER A 118 7.58 15.81 1.01
CA SER A 118 7.43 16.30 2.38
C SER A 118 6.44 15.50 3.23
N ASN A 119 5.75 14.51 2.65
CA ASN A 119 4.86 13.61 3.38
C ASN A 119 4.95 12.18 2.83
N MET A 120 4.59 11.21 3.68
CA MET A 120 4.70 9.79 3.38
C MET A 120 3.91 9.38 2.13
N ILE A 121 2.65 9.82 1.98
CA ILE A 121 1.80 9.44 0.84
C ILE A 121 2.41 9.90 -0.48
N ALA A 122 2.88 11.14 -0.54
CA ALA A 122 3.52 11.68 -1.74
C ALA A 122 4.84 10.96 -2.03
N ALA A 123 5.61 10.58 -1.00
CA ALA A 123 6.79 9.76 -1.14
C ALA A 123 6.45 8.37 -1.70
N ALA A 124 5.47 7.67 -1.12
CA ALA A 124 5.02 6.35 -1.56
C ALA A 124 4.52 6.34 -3.01
N LYS A 125 3.68 7.31 -3.39
CA LYS A 125 3.23 7.51 -4.78
C LYS A 125 4.39 7.72 -5.75
N THR A 126 5.36 8.54 -5.34
CA THR A 126 6.55 8.83 -6.16
C THR A 126 7.42 7.58 -6.31
N SER A 127 7.64 6.84 -5.22
CA SER A 127 8.36 5.57 -5.23
C SER A 127 7.69 4.56 -6.15
N MET A 128 6.38 4.36 -6.02
CA MET A 128 5.61 3.46 -6.88
C MET A 128 5.78 3.84 -8.35
N LYS A 129 5.61 5.13 -8.70
CA LYS A 129 5.81 5.62 -10.07
C LYS A 129 7.23 5.32 -10.58
N ASN A 130 8.25 5.60 -9.77
CA ASN A 130 9.65 5.37 -10.14
C ASN A 130 9.93 3.88 -10.33
N ILE A 131 9.45 3.02 -9.43
CA ILE A 131 9.59 1.56 -9.51
C ILE A 131 8.92 1.05 -10.79
N CYS A 132 7.67 1.42 -11.06
CA CYS A 132 6.96 0.97 -12.26
C CYS A 132 7.55 1.53 -13.57
N ALA A 133 8.38 2.57 -13.51
CA ALA A 133 9.10 3.10 -14.66
C ALA A 133 10.42 2.35 -14.95
N MET A 134 10.97 1.60 -13.98
CA MET A 134 12.16 0.79 -14.19
C MET A 134 11.82 -0.50 -14.94
N PRO A 135 12.71 -1.06 -15.78
CA PRO A 135 12.42 -2.27 -16.55
C PRO A 135 11.92 -3.44 -15.71
N MET A 136 12.59 -3.75 -14.60
CA MET A 136 12.17 -4.82 -13.68
C MET A 136 10.88 -4.47 -12.93
N GLY A 137 10.77 -3.24 -12.42
CA GLY A 137 9.60 -2.82 -11.64
C GLY A 137 8.34 -2.64 -12.50
N LYS A 138 8.47 -2.30 -13.79
CA LYS A 138 7.35 -2.26 -14.75
C LYS A 138 6.64 -3.61 -14.83
N GLU A 139 7.42 -4.69 -14.90
CA GLU A 139 6.88 -6.05 -14.95
C GLU A 139 6.26 -6.45 -13.61
N ASP A 140 6.91 -6.12 -12.49
CA ASP A 140 6.35 -6.34 -11.14
C ASP A 140 4.97 -5.64 -11.03
N CYS A 141 4.89 -4.35 -11.40
CA CYS A 141 3.64 -3.58 -11.34
C CYS A 141 2.55 -4.12 -12.29
N ARG A 142 2.93 -4.62 -13.48
CA ARG A 142 1.99 -5.19 -14.44
C ARG A 142 1.39 -6.50 -13.90
N LYS A 143 2.23 -7.39 -13.38
CA LYS A 143 1.80 -8.69 -12.83
C LYS A 143 0.98 -8.51 -11.54
N GLN A 144 1.32 -7.53 -10.73
CA GLN A 144 0.72 -7.30 -9.41
C GLN A 144 -0.39 -6.24 -9.43
N LYS A 145 -0.90 -5.89 -10.62
CA LYS A 145 -1.89 -4.83 -10.79
C LYS A 145 -3.13 -5.02 -9.90
N ALA A 146 -3.66 -6.23 -9.81
CA ALA A 146 -4.83 -6.52 -8.98
C ALA A 146 -4.58 -6.24 -7.49
N CYS A 147 -3.39 -6.59 -6.97
CA CYS A 147 -2.99 -6.28 -5.59
C CYS A 147 -2.85 -4.76 -5.38
N ILE A 148 -2.22 -4.05 -6.32
CA ILE A 148 -2.05 -2.58 -6.24
C ILE A 148 -3.40 -1.87 -6.27
N ASP A 149 -4.32 -2.27 -7.15
CA ASP A 149 -5.64 -1.66 -7.26
C ASP A 149 -6.48 -1.93 -6.00
N ALA A 150 -6.46 -3.17 -5.50
CA ALA A 150 -7.19 -3.54 -4.28
C ALA A 150 -6.70 -2.76 -3.06
N THR A 151 -5.39 -2.52 -2.95
CA THR A 151 -4.82 -1.80 -1.81
C THR A 151 -4.99 -0.28 -1.95
N THR A 152 -4.92 0.29 -3.16
CA THR A 152 -5.04 1.75 -3.39
C THR A 152 -6.47 2.25 -3.62
N CYS A 153 -7.48 1.39 -3.48
CA CYS A 153 -8.89 1.74 -3.68
C CYS A 153 -9.40 2.87 -2.76
N MET A 154 -8.75 3.09 -1.61
CA MET A 154 -9.08 4.15 -0.67
C MET A 154 -8.45 5.51 -1.01
N ASP A 155 -7.59 5.58 -2.04
CA ASP A 155 -7.02 6.84 -2.49
C ASP A 155 -8.09 7.69 -3.19
N VAL A 156 -8.73 8.53 -2.39
CA VAL A 156 -9.83 9.41 -2.80
C VAL A 156 -9.46 10.38 -3.93
N SER A 157 -8.17 10.56 -4.24
CA SER A 157 -7.74 11.35 -5.40
C SER A 157 -8.08 10.71 -6.75
N LYS A 158 -8.44 9.42 -6.80
CA LYS A 158 -8.95 8.76 -8.01
C LYS A 158 -10.45 9.01 -8.25
N PHE A 159 -11.20 9.61 -7.31
CA PHE A 159 -12.61 10.01 -7.55
C PHE A 159 -12.68 11.32 -8.34
N THR A 160 -12.23 11.29 -9.59
CA THR A 160 -12.67 12.29 -10.54
C THR A 160 -14.06 11.87 -11.01
N LEU A 161 -15.10 12.61 -10.62
CA LEU A 161 -16.46 12.44 -11.14
C LEU A 161 -16.43 12.56 -12.67
N ASN A 162 -16.34 11.43 -13.37
CA ASN A 162 -16.53 11.41 -14.81
C ASN A 162 -18.02 11.65 -15.08
N LYS A 163 -18.40 12.92 -15.22
CA LYS A 163 -19.77 13.40 -15.48
C LYS A 163 -20.42 12.78 -16.73
N LYS A 164 -19.69 12.02 -17.55
CA LYS A 164 -20.16 11.47 -18.83
C LYS A 164 -20.20 9.94 -18.92
N ASN A 165 -19.73 9.19 -17.92
CA ASN A 165 -19.77 7.73 -17.96
C ASN A 165 -20.38 7.16 -16.68
N LYS A 166 -21.56 6.55 -16.80
CA LYS A 166 -22.29 5.85 -15.72
C LYS A 166 -21.59 4.58 -15.22
N ASN A 167 -20.39 4.28 -15.70
CA ASN A 167 -19.54 3.22 -15.15
C ASN A 167 -18.50 3.84 -14.21
N LEU A 168 -18.92 4.01 -12.95
CA LEU A 168 -18.03 4.21 -11.83
C LEU A 168 -17.18 2.93 -11.72
N ARG A 169 -15.94 2.96 -12.20
CA ARG A 169 -15.00 1.88 -11.94
C ARG A 169 -14.58 1.97 -10.47
N ILE A 170 -15.19 1.11 -9.68
CA ILE A 170 -14.70 0.72 -8.36
C ILE A 170 -13.64 -0.34 -8.65
N CYS A 171 -12.38 0.10 -8.70
CA CYS A 171 -11.19 -0.67 -9.12
C CYS A 171 -11.18 -1.07 -10.61
#